data_AF-A0A2P8KH50-F1
#
_entry.id   AF-A0A2P8KH50-F1
#
_cell.length_a   1.000
_cell.length_b   1.000
_cell.length_c   1.000
_cell.angle_alpha   90.00
_cell.angle_beta   90.00
_cell.angle_gamma   90.00
#
_symmetry.space_group_name_H-M   'P 1'
#
loop_
_entity.id
_entity.type
_entity.pdbx_description
1 polymer ?
#
loop_
_entity_poly.entity_id
_entity_poly.type
_entity_poly.pdbx_seq_one_letter_code
_entity_poly.pdbx_strand_id
1 'polypeptide(L)' 'MWVTRDGYIRHELLPHDRYDEARGQRHSAYQGRYRVTGNHIDYWDDTGFTADGEFRDDVLYHAGMILYRER' A
#
# COMPACT_ATOMS: atom_id res chain seq x y z
N MET A 1 -6.11 4.79 4.86
CA MET A 1 -5.15 5.24 3.83
C MET A 1 -3.78 5.36 4.46
N TRP A 2 -2.73 4.98 3.75
CA TRP A 2 -1.34 5.03 4.19
C TRP A 2 -0.56 5.96 3.27
N VAL A 3 0.20 6.89 3.82
CA VAL A 3 0.81 7.96 3.06
C VAL A 3 2.28 8.10 3.49
N THR A 4 3.18 8.32 2.54
CA THR A 4 4.59 8.60 2.88
C THR A 4 4.70 9.93 3.63
N ARG A 5 5.80 10.11 4.38
CA ARG A 5 6.01 11.32 5.20
C ARG A 5 5.91 12.64 4.41
N ASP A 6 6.30 12.62 3.16
CA ASP A 6 6.28 13.75 2.23
C ASP A 6 4.95 13.92 1.48
N GLY A 7 3.99 13.01 1.68
CA GLY A 7 2.71 13.02 0.98
C GLY A 7 2.78 12.57 -0.48
N TYR A 8 3.95 12.16 -0.98
CA TYR A 8 4.14 11.85 -2.39
C TYR A 8 3.45 10.56 -2.80
N ILE A 9 3.45 9.54 -1.94
CA ILE A 9 2.79 8.26 -2.19
C ILE A 9 1.58 8.14 -1.28
N ARG A 10 0.43 7.85 -1.86
CA ARG A 10 -0.83 7.59 -1.15
C ARG A 10 -1.28 6.18 -1.52
N HIS A 11 -1.39 5.32 -0.52
CA HIS A 11 -1.73 3.92 -0.65
C HIS A 11 -3.05 3.67 0.08
N GLU A 12 -4.06 3.26 -0.67
CA GLU A 12 -5.41 3.01 -0.18
C GLU A 12 -5.73 1.53 -0.25
N LEU A 13 -6.21 0.97 0.86
CA LEU A 13 -6.81 -0.35 0.91
C LEU A 13 -8.32 -0.17 0.72
N LEU A 14 -8.81 -0.59 -0.44
CA LEU A 14 -10.19 -0.52 -0.87
C LEU A 14 -10.99 -1.74 -0.37
N PRO A 15 -12.33 -1.64 -0.29
CA PRO A 15 -13.18 -2.80 -0.10
C PRO A 15 -12.93 -3.88 -1.17
N HIS A 16 -13.24 -5.14 -0.85
CA HIS A 16 -13.01 -6.32 -1.71
C HIS A 16 -11.54 -6.73 -1.90
N ASP A 17 -10.71 -6.51 -0.88
CA ASP A 17 -9.29 -6.92 -0.89
C ASP A 17 -8.49 -6.30 -2.05
N ARG A 18 -8.84 -5.08 -2.45
CA ARG A 18 -8.18 -4.33 -3.52
C ARG A 18 -7.35 -3.19 -2.96
N TYR A 19 -6.22 -2.87 -3.57
CA TYR A 19 -5.45 -1.69 -3.21
C TYR A 19 -5.27 -0.77 -4.42
N ASP A 20 -5.12 0.52 -4.13
CA ASP A 20 -4.76 1.56 -5.10
C ASP A 20 -3.61 2.37 -4.53
N GLU A 21 -2.55 2.54 -5.32
CA GLU A 21 -1.42 3.38 -4.97
C GLU A 21 -1.28 4.53 -5.96
N ALA A 22 -1.43 5.75 -5.47
CA ALA A 22 -1.14 6.97 -6.20
C ALA A 22 0.26 7.49 -5.86
N ARG A 23 0.98 7.99 -6.87
CA ARG A 23 2.30 8.61 -6.72
C ARG A 23 2.31 9.99 -7.36
N GLY A 24 2.36 11.04 -6.55
CA GLY A 24 2.33 12.43 -6.97
C GLY A 24 1.08 12.74 -7.82
N GLN A 25 1.30 13.16 -9.06
CA GLN A 25 0.23 13.47 -10.02
C GLN A 25 -0.32 12.23 -10.75
N ARG A 26 0.31 11.06 -10.59
CA ARG A 26 -0.18 9.81 -11.18
C ARG A 26 -1.11 9.12 -10.21
N HIS A 27 -2.41 9.32 -10.44
CA HIS A 27 -3.46 8.58 -9.77
C HIS A 27 -3.41 7.11 -10.23
N SER A 28 -3.61 6.18 -9.30
CA SER A 28 -3.64 4.73 -9.60
C SER A 28 -2.40 4.22 -10.34
N ALA A 29 -1.21 4.57 -9.83
CA ALA A 29 0.06 4.11 -10.37
C ALA A 29 0.20 2.58 -10.30
N TYR A 30 -0.29 1.97 -9.21
CA TYR A 30 -0.36 0.53 -9.01
C TYR A 30 -1.72 0.14 -8.43
N GLN A 31 -2.22 -1.01 -8.86
CA GLN A 31 -3.54 -1.50 -8.48
C GLN A 31 -3.53 -3.02 -8.48
N GLY A 32 -4.19 -3.61 -7.51
CA GLY A 32 -4.31 -5.05 -7.49
C GLY A 32 -5.04 -5.54 -6.27
N ARG A 33 -4.79 -6.82 -5.96
CA ARG A 33 -5.31 -7.47 -4.76
C ARG A 33 -4.27 -7.46 -3.65
N TYR A 34 -4.73 -7.43 -2.41
CA TYR A 34 -3.89 -7.59 -1.24
C TYR A 34 -4.44 -8.70 -0.33
N ARG A 35 -3.61 -9.15 0.60
CA ARG A 35 -4.00 -10.07 1.68
C ARG A 35 -3.22 -9.74 2.93
N VAL A 36 -3.93 -9.54 4.03
CA VAL A 36 -3.30 -9.33 5.34
C VAL A 36 -3.30 -10.64 6.12
N THR A 37 -2.15 -11.01 6.66
CA THR A 37 -1.97 -12.18 7.53
C THR A 37 -1.25 -11.74 8.80
N GLY A 38 -2.00 -11.53 9.88
CA GLY A 38 -1.46 -10.97 11.12
C GLY A 38 -0.99 -9.53 10.91
N ASN A 39 0.32 -9.31 11.04
CA ASN A 39 0.96 -8.02 10.76
C ASN A 39 1.62 -7.97 9.37
N HIS A 40 1.59 -9.04 8.59
CA HIS A 40 2.14 -9.07 7.23
C HIS A 40 1.06 -8.76 6.20
N ILE A 41 1.42 -8.10 5.09
CA ILE A 41 0.56 -7.85 3.94
C ILE A 41 1.27 -8.25 2.65
N ASP A 42 0.58 -9.05 1.84
CA ASP A 42 1.00 -9.44 0.51
C ASP A 42 0.16 -8.72 -0.54
N TYR A 43 0.78 -8.34 -1.64
CA TYR A 43 0.18 -7.66 -2.77
C TYR A 43 0.42 -8.46 -4.05
N TRP A 44 -0.61 -8.55 -4.87
CA TRP A 44 -0.53 -9.02 -6.25
C TRP A 44 -1.12 -7.94 -7.15
N ASP A 45 -0.25 -7.26 -7.86
CA ASP A 45 -0.62 -6.24 -8.84
C ASP A 45 -1.21 -6.89 -10.10
N ASP A 46 -2.16 -6.21 -10.73
CA ASP A 46 -2.83 -6.71 -11.95
C ASP A 46 -1.86 -6.83 -13.14
N THR A 47 -0.73 -6.13 -13.11
CA THR A 47 0.34 -6.23 -14.13
C THR A 47 1.27 -7.44 -13.93
N GLY A 48 1.07 -8.22 -12.86
CA GLY A 48 1.80 -9.47 -12.60
C GLY A 48 2.97 -9.37 -11.63
N PHE A 49 3.17 -8.21 -10.98
CA PHE A 49 4.14 -8.06 -9.91
C PHE A 49 3.56 -8.47 -8.55
N THR A 50 4.41 -9.00 -7.69
CA THR A 50 4.08 -9.27 -6.29
C THR A 50 4.95 -8.41 -5.40
N ALA A 51 4.38 -7.95 -4.29
CA ALA A 51 5.12 -7.20 -3.29
C ALA A 51 4.62 -7.53 -1.90
N ASP A 52 5.42 -7.26 -0.89
CA ASP A 52 5.11 -7.58 0.49
C ASP A 52 5.38 -6.37 1.40
N GLY A 53 4.80 -6.41 2.59
CA GLY A 53 5.02 -5.39 3.60
C GLY A 53 4.59 -5.85 4.98
N GLU A 54 4.97 -5.08 5.98
CA GLU A 54 4.65 -5.34 7.38
C GLU A 54 4.06 -4.11 8.05
N PHE A 55 3.01 -4.32 8.83
CA PHE A 55 2.47 -3.35 9.76
C PHE A 55 3.24 -3.41 11.08
N ARG A 56 3.78 -2.27 11.51
CA ARG A 56 4.41 -2.08 12.83
C ARG A 56 3.88 -0.78 13.43
N ASP A 57 3.18 -0.87 14.55
CA ASP A 57 2.62 0.29 15.27
C ASP A 57 1.81 1.26 14.37
N ASP A 58 0.84 0.73 13.61
CA ASP A 58 0.03 1.48 12.61
C ASP A 58 0.82 2.06 11.41
N VAL A 59 2.11 1.74 11.28
CA VAL A 59 2.97 2.13 10.14
C VAL A 59 3.15 0.94 9.21
N LEU A 60 3.00 1.16 7.91
CA LEU A 60 3.22 0.16 6.85
C LEU A 60 4.65 0.31 6.31
N TYR A 61 5.44 -0.75 6.47
CA TYR A 61 6.77 -0.91 5.88
C TYR A 61 6.63 -1.78 4.64
N HIS A 62 6.76 -1.19 3.47
CA HIS A 62 6.46 -1.86 2.20
C HIS A 62 7.45 -1.44 1.12
N ALA A 63 8.08 -2.40 0.43
CA ALA A 63 8.99 -2.15 -0.69
C ALA A 63 10.07 -1.07 -0.42
N GLY A 64 10.62 -1.04 0.81
CA GLY A 64 11.61 -0.04 1.24
C GLY A 64 11.04 1.34 1.58
N MET A 65 9.73 1.51 1.51
CA MET A 65 8.99 2.72 1.86
C MET A 65 8.39 2.57 3.27
N ILE A 66 8.23 3.72 3.93
CA ILE A 66 7.55 3.82 5.22
C ILE A 66 6.32 4.69 5.01
N LEU A 67 5.13 4.10 5.19
CA LEU A 67 3.86 4.77 5.02
C LEU A 67 3.12 4.85 6.35
N TYR A 68 2.60 6.02 6.66
CA TYR A 68 1.89 6.32 7.89
C TYR A 68 0.40 6.34 7.63
N ARG A 69 -0.38 5.79 8.56
CA ARG A 69 -1.83 5.85 8.46
C ARG A 69 -2.33 7.30 8.50
N GLU A 70 -2.94 7.76 7.42
CA GLU A 70 -3.67 9.03 7.36
C GLU A 70 -4.98 8.85 8.14
N ARG A 71 -5.22 9.73 9.12
CA ARG A 71 -6.40 9.72 9.99
C ARG A 71 -7.54 10.52 9.37
#